data_AF-A0A7K0CYQ6-F1
#
_entry.id   AF-A0A7K0CYQ6-F1
#
_cell.length_a   1.000
_cell.length_b   1.000
_cell.length_c   1.000
_cell.angle_alpha   90.00
_cell.angle_beta   90.00
_cell.angle_gamma   90.00
#
_symmetry.space_group_name_H-M   'P 1'
#
loop_
_entity.id
_entity.type
_entity.pdbx_description
1 polymer ?
#
loop_
_entity_poly.entity_id
_entity_poly.type
_entity_poly.pdbx_seq_one_letter_code
_entity_poly.pdbx_strand_id
1 'polypeptide(L)'
;MNTARTFASLLAAAATAALLTTTASNAFAAPDTGSASGSSGCGTRSSADQLFLNSYAEAYDTCDSQDAAIQLARAECNWLRAYGNSAHNQIVIAERSRPSVKYPYIFLDAAITAYCPQYEI
;
A
#
# COMPACT_ATOMS: atom_id res chain seq x y z
N MET A 1 -34.66 41.67 10.78
CA MET A 1 -35.42 41.00 11.86
C MET A 1 -35.59 39.54 11.44
N ASN A 2 -34.57 38.69 11.64
CA ASN A 2 -34.41 37.78 12.79
C ASN A 2 -35.70 37.07 13.24
N THR A 3 -35.85 35.78 12.95
CA THR A 3 -36.02 34.76 14.02
C THR A 3 -35.58 33.38 13.52
N ALA A 4 -34.51 32.88 14.12
CA ALA A 4 -34.07 31.49 14.04
C ALA A 4 -34.85 30.61 15.02
N ARG A 5 -34.74 29.28 14.83
CA ARG A 5 -34.79 28.14 15.79
C ARG A 5 -35.85 27.07 15.43
N THR A 6 -35.63 25.75 15.50
CA THR A 6 -34.45 24.86 15.60
C THR A 6 -34.99 23.40 15.69
N PHE A 7 -34.10 22.43 15.43
CA PHE A 7 -34.04 21.03 15.93
C PHE A 7 -35.06 19.98 15.43
N ALA A 8 -34.53 18.96 14.75
CA ALA A 8 -34.92 17.56 14.98
C ALA A 8 -33.73 16.64 14.69
N SER A 9 -33.15 16.13 15.77
CA SER A 9 -32.10 15.13 15.82
C SER A 9 -32.67 13.75 15.49
N LEU A 10 -32.04 12.99 14.58
CA LEU A 10 -32.19 11.54 14.54
C LEU A 10 -30.82 10.87 14.36
N LEU A 11 -30.28 10.49 15.51
CA LEU A 11 -29.12 9.65 15.69
C LEU A 11 -29.57 8.20 15.46
N ALA A 12 -29.31 7.62 14.29
CA ALA A 12 -29.52 6.20 14.07
C ALA A 12 -28.17 5.48 14.18
N ALA A 13 -27.84 5.09 15.41
CA ALA A 13 -26.77 4.14 15.69
C ALA A 13 -27.22 2.73 15.26
N ALA A 14 -26.64 2.21 14.18
CA ALA A 14 -26.76 0.80 13.84
C ALA A 14 -25.38 0.16 14.02
N ALA A 15 -25.14 -0.36 15.22
CA ALA A 15 -23.98 -1.19 15.51
C ALA A 15 -24.33 -2.65 15.16
N THR A 16 -23.90 -3.12 13.99
CA THR A 16 -23.87 -4.55 13.67
C THR A 16 -22.47 -5.09 13.95
N ALA A 17 -22.32 -5.77 15.08
CA ALA A 17 -21.15 -6.59 15.38
C ALA A 17 -21.23 -7.88 14.57
N ALA A 18 -20.48 -7.97 13.46
CA ALA A 18 -20.24 -9.23 12.78
C ALA A 18 -19.04 -9.92 13.44
N LEU A 19 -19.32 -10.84 14.37
CA LEU A 19 -18.35 -11.82 14.83
C LEU A 19 -18.20 -12.88 13.72
N LEU A 20 -17.13 -12.77 12.94
CA LEU A 20 -16.66 -13.84 12.06
C LEU A 20 -15.30 -14.30 12.56
N THR A 21 -15.35 -15.25 13.49
CA THR A 21 -14.26 -16.18 13.77
C THR A 21 -14.07 -17.05 12.53
N THR A 22 -13.07 -16.76 11.70
CA THR A 22 -12.58 -17.70 10.70
C THR A 22 -11.14 -18.04 11.05
N THR A 23 -11.00 -19.30 11.47
CA THR A 23 -9.78 -20.08 11.68
C THR A 23 -8.67 -19.69 10.70
N ALA A 24 -7.52 -19.27 11.24
CA ALA A 24 -6.28 -19.22 10.48
C ALA A 24 -5.99 -20.62 9.94
N SER A 25 -6.16 -20.83 8.64
CA SER A 25 -5.62 -21.99 7.96
C SER A 25 -4.12 -21.77 7.85
N ASN A 26 -3.35 -22.46 8.69
CA ASN A 26 -1.90 -22.60 8.56
C ASN A 26 -1.60 -23.50 7.36
N ALA A 27 -1.91 -23.05 6.15
CA ALA A 27 -1.45 -23.68 4.94
C ALA A 27 -0.07 -23.10 4.60
N PHE A 28 0.97 -23.75 5.11
CA PHE A 28 2.32 -23.58 4.57
C PHE A 28 2.33 -24.24 3.18
N ALA A 29 1.94 -23.47 2.16
CA ALA A 29 2.24 -23.83 0.79
C ALA A 29 3.75 -23.65 0.60
N ALA A 30 4.50 -24.76 0.66
CA ALA A 30 5.88 -24.77 0.18
C ALA A 30 5.83 -24.56 -1.34
N PRO A 31 6.50 -23.53 -1.90
CA PRO A 31 6.57 -23.39 -3.34
C PRO A 31 7.38 -24.55 -3.92
N ASP A 32 6.85 -25.13 -4.99
CA ASP A 32 7.47 -26.19 -5.80
C ASP A 32 8.93 -25.85 -6.12
N THR A 33 9.84 -26.80 -5.86
CA THR A 33 11.23 -26.77 -6.34
C THR A 33 11.28 -27.06 -7.84
N GLY A 34 10.64 -26.22 -8.63
CA GLY A 34 10.76 -26.19 -10.08
C GLY A 34 12.03 -25.43 -10.47
N SER A 35 13.09 -26.14 -10.82
CA SER A 35 14.26 -25.56 -11.46
C SER A 35 13.89 -24.94 -12.81
N ALA A 36 13.58 -23.64 -12.83
CA ALA A 36 13.62 -22.84 -14.03
C ALA A 36 15.03 -22.25 -14.18
N SER A 37 15.87 -22.98 -14.92
CA SER A 37 17.14 -22.45 -15.42
C SER A 37 16.83 -21.29 -16.38
N GLY A 38 17.09 -20.04 -15.98
CA GLY A 38 16.96 -18.89 -16.88
C GLY A 38 17.01 -17.53 -16.18
N SER A 39 18.14 -16.84 -16.35
CA SER A 39 18.46 -15.47 -15.91
C SER A 39 18.69 -15.28 -14.40
N SER A 40 19.91 -14.84 -14.08
CA SER A 40 20.41 -14.43 -12.75
C SER A 40 19.83 -13.09 -12.27
N GLY A 41 18.54 -12.86 -12.49
CA GLY A 41 17.83 -11.65 -12.08
C GLY A 41 16.47 -12.01 -11.52
N CYS A 42 15.91 -11.13 -10.68
CA CYS A 42 14.53 -11.25 -10.23
C CYS A 42 13.59 -11.41 -11.43
N GLY A 43 12.45 -12.10 -11.22
CA GLY A 43 11.47 -12.39 -12.29
C GLY A 43 11.06 -11.15 -13.10
N THR A 44 10.35 -11.36 -14.21
CA THR A 44 10.02 -10.27 -15.15
C THR A 44 9.48 -9.03 -14.45
N ARG A 45 10.22 -7.91 -14.53
CA ARG A 45 9.86 -6.61 -13.97
C ARG A 45 9.18 -5.73 -15.02
N SER A 46 8.11 -5.04 -14.64
CA SER A 46 7.57 -3.96 -15.46
C SER A 46 8.44 -2.70 -15.39
N SER A 47 8.25 -1.75 -16.31
CA SER A 47 8.94 -0.47 -16.28
C SER A 47 8.64 0.32 -15.00
N ALA A 48 7.41 0.25 -14.49
CA ALA A 48 7.02 0.86 -13.22
C ALA A 48 7.74 0.21 -12.03
N ASP A 49 7.87 -1.13 -12.02
CA ASP A 49 8.61 -1.82 -10.95
C ASP A 49 10.08 -1.42 -10.95
N GLN A 50 10.69 -1.31 -12.13
CA GLN A 50 12.08 -0.86 -12.26
C GLN A 50 12.25 0.59 -11.81
N LEU A 51 11.32 1.47 -12.19
CA LEU A 51 11.33 2.87 -11.75
C LEU A 51 11.25 2.97 -10.22
N PHE A 52 10.30 2.25 -9.60
CA PHE A 52 10.15 2.20 -8.15
C PHE A 52 11.42 1.71 -7.44
N LEU A 53 11.98 0.58 -7.89
CA LEU A 53 13.17 -0.02 -7.28
C LEU A 53 14.42 0.87 -7.41
N ASN A 54 14.56 1.56 -8.54
CA ASN A 54 15.66 2.52 -8.76
C ASN A 54 15.52 3.76 -7.88
N SER A 55 14.30 4.26 -7.67
CA SER A 55 14.05 5.47 -6.87
C SER A 55 14.09 5.22 -5.35
N TYR A 56 13.62 4.07 -4.88
CA TYR A 56 13.61 3.72 -3.45
C TYR A 56 14.90 3.00 -2.98
N ALA A 57 15.83 2.72 -3.90
CA ALA A 57 17.13 2.09 -3.66
C ALA A 57 17.11 0.62 -3.17
N GLU A 58 15.99 -0.10 -3.31
CA GLU A 58 15.90 -1.56 -3.09
C GLU A 58 16.38 -2.37 -4.33
N ALA A 59 16.88 -1.71 -5.38
CA ALA A 59 17.39 -2.39 -6.56
C ALA A 59 18.53 -3.39 -6.24
N TYR A 60 19.19 -3.24 -5.10
CA TYR A 60 20.26 -4.11 -4.62
C TYR A 60 19.82 -5.14 -3.57
N ASP A 61 18.56 -5.14 -3.16
CA ASP A 61 18.02 -6.09 -2.19
C ASP A 61 17.65 -7.43 -2.84
N THR A 62 17.34 -8.42 -2.00
CA THR A 62 16.90 -9.74 -2.47
C THR A 62 15.60 -9.63 -3.27
N CYS A 63 15.37 -10.55 -4.22
CA CYS A 63 14.15 -10.54 -5.01
C CYS A 63 12.88 -10.59 -4.14
N ASP A 64 12.91 -11.31 -3.02
CA ASP A 64 11.80 -11.36 -2.07
C ASP A 64 11.53 -9.99 -1.42
N SER A 65 12.58 -9.25 -1.06
CA SER A 65 12.44 -7.87 -0.52
C SER A 65 11.86 -6.94 -1.58
N GLN A 66 12.38 -7.01 -2.80
CA GLN A 66 11.89 -6.22 -3.92
C GLN A 66 10.41 -6.53 -4.20
N ASP A 67 10.00 -7.79 -4.19
CA ASP A 67 8.61 -8.20 -4.42
C ASP A 67 7.69 -7.71 -3.31
N ALA A 68 8.11 -7.81 -2.06
CA ALA A 68 7.38 -7.28 -0.91
C ALA A 68 7.23 -5.75 -0.99
N ALA A 69 8.29 -5.03 -1.34
CA ALA A 69 8.29 -3.59 -1.51
C ALA A 69 7.35 -3.16 -2.65
N ILE A 70 7.39 -3.86 -3.79
CA ILE A 70 6.49 -3.61 -4.93
C ILE A 70 5.03 -3.83 -4.55
N GLN A 71 4.71 -4.93 -3.85
CA GLN A 71 3.35 -5.21 -3.39
C GLN A 71 2.85 -4.14 -2.42
N LEU A 72 3.68 -3.72 -1.48
CA LEU A 72 3.34 -2.67 -0.53
C LEU A 72 3.09 -1.33 -1.26
N ALA A 73 3.97 -0.95 -2.20
CA ALA A 73 3.84 0.30 -2.96
C ALA A 73 2.55 0.36 -3.77
N ARG A 74 2.17 -0.75 -4.41
CA ARG A 74 0.89 -0.88 -5.12
C ARG A 74 -0.30 -0.80 -4.16
N ALA A 75 -0.21 -1.38 -2.97
CA ALA A 75 -1.26 -1.33 -1.97
C ALA A 75 -1.47 0.09 -1.43
N GLU A 76 -0.38 0.82 -1.14
CA GLU A 76 -0.43 2.22 -0.71
C GLU A 76 -1.04 3.12 -1.79
N CYS A 77 -0.63 2.91 -3.05
CA CYS A 77 -1.22 3.60 -4.20
C CYS A 77 -2.74 3.39 -4.31
N ASN A 78 -3.17 2.14 -4.16
CA ASN A 78 -4.60 1.79 -4.18
C ASN A 78 -5.36 2.44 -3.03
N TRP A 79 -4.74 2.56 -1.85
CA TRP A 79 -5.34 3.26 -0.72
C TRP A 79 -5.48 4.76 -1.00
N LEU A 80 -4.44 5.42 -1.52
CA LEU A 80 -4.51 6.85 -1.89
C LEU A 80 -5.60 7.11 -2.93
N ARG A 81 -5.77 6.20 -3.89
CA ARG A 81 -6.85 6.28 -4.87
C ARG A 81 -8.24 6.17 -4.24
N ALA A 82 -8.40 5.38 -3.18
CA ALA A 82 -9.68 5.19 -2.50
C ALA A 82 -10.03 6.33 -1.52
N TYR A 83 -9.02 6.88 -0.82
CA TYR A 83 -9.20 7.86 0.25
C TYR A 83 -8.80 9.30 -0.13
N GLY A 84 -8.29 9.49 -1.35
CA GLY A 84 -7.84 10.78 -1.88
C GLY A 84 -6.36 11.04 -1.63
N ASN A 85 -5.72 11.71 -2.59
CA ASN A 85 -4.33 12.10 -2.50
C ASN A 85 -4.19 13.51 -1.91
N SER A 86 -3.97 13.57 -0.60
CA SER A 86 -3.66 14.82 0.10
C SER A 86 -2.36 14.66 0.87
N ALA A 87 -1.66 15.77 1.16
CA ALA A 87 -0.46 15.75 1.99
C ALA A 87 -0.71 15.06 3.35
N HIS A 88 -1.90 15.27 3.94
CA HIS A 88 -2.28 14.58 5.17
C HIS A 88 -2.32 13.05 5.00
N ASN A 89 -3.00 12.58 3.96
CA ASN A 89 -3.14 11.15 3.67
C ASN A 89 -1.78 10.50 3.32
N GLN A 90 -0.91 11.22 2.62
CA GLN A 90 0.45 10.79 2.35
C GLN A 90 1.26 10.66 3.66
N ILE A 91 1.20 11.64 4.56
CA ILE A 91 1.83 11.56 5.87
C ILE A 91 1.30 10.37 6.67
N VAL A 92 -0.01 10.13 6.67
CA VAL A 92 -0.62 8.99 7.38
C VAL A 92 -0.08 7.65 6.86
N ILE A 93 0.04 7.48 5.54
CA ILE A 93 0.63 6.26 4.98
C ILE A 93 2.11 6.15 5.36
N ALA A 94 2.89 7.20 5.18
CA ALA A 94 4.31 7.20 5.51
C ALA A 94 4.54 6.84 7.00
N GLU A 95 3.76 7.41 7.91
CA GLU A 95 3.84 7.07 9.34
C GLU A 95 3.40 5.63 9.62
N ARG A 96 2.40 5.11 8.90
CA ARG A 96 1.93 3.73 9.04
C ARG A 96 2.93 2.71 8.48
N SER A 97 3.71 3.07 7.47
CA SER A 97 4.70 2.17 6.85
C SER A 97 6.06 2.18 7.57
N ARG A 98 6.30 3.11 8.50
CA ARG A 98 7.49 3.13 9.40
C ARG A 98 7.98 1.79 9.96
N PRO A 99 7.14 0.87 10.45
CA PRO A 99 7.62 -0.42 10.96
C PRO A 99 8.06 -1.39 9.87
N SER A 100 7.72 -1.13 8.60
CA SER A 100 7.92 -2.03 7.47
C SER A 100 8.98 -1.53 6.48
N VAL A 101 9.22 -0.22 6.41
CA VAL A 101 10.16 0.37 5.45
C VAL A 101 11.14 1.33 6.13
N LYS A 102 12.39 1.32 5.66
CA LYS A 102 13.49 2.07 6.27
C LYS A 102 13.35 3.58 6.06
N TYR A 103 12.85 3.99 4.90
CA TYR A 103 12.67 5.40 4.54
C TYR A 103 11.24 5.65 4.02
N PRO A 104 10.24 5.75 4.91
CA PRO A 104 8.82 5.76 4.51
C PRO A 104 8.42 6.88 3.55
N TYR A 105 9.00 8.07 3.71
CA TYR A 105 8.70 9.19 2.82
C TYR A 105 9.34 9.01 1.43
N ILE A 106 10.54 8.43 1.36
CA ILE A 106 11.19 8.09 0.08
C ILE A 106 10.46 6.93 -0.60
N PHE A 107 10.03 5.95 0.19
CA PHE A 107 9.21 4.84 -0.28
C PHE A 107 7.92 5.33 -0.93
N LEU A 108 7.20 6.18 -0.21
CA LEU A 108 5.91 6.69 -0.66
C LEU A 108 6.05 7.57 -1.90
N ASP A 109 7.05 8.43 -1.95
CA ASP A 109 7.36 9.26 -3.12
C ASP A 109 7.67 8.41 -4.37
N ALA A 110 8.52 7.38 -4.21
CA ALA A 110 8.81 6.43 -5.27
C ALA A 110 7.57 5.63 -5.69
N ALA A 111 6.73 5.23 -4.73
CA ALA A 111 5.50 4.48 -4.99
C ALA A 111 4.47 5.33 -5.77
N ILE A 112 4.30 6.60 -5.40
CA ILE A 112 3.42 7.54 -6.11
C ILE A 112 3.95 7.76 -7.52
N THR A 113 5.23 8.07 -7.68
CA THR A 113 5.86 8.31 -8.99
C THR A 113 5.70 7.10 -9.92
N ALA A 114 5.89 5.89 -9.40
CA ALA A 114 5.84 4.67 -10.21
C ALA A 114 4.44 4.15 -10.50
N TYR A 115 3.53 4.18 -9.52
CA TYR A 115 2.24 3.48 -9.61
C TYR A 115 1.02 4.41 -9.62
N CYS A 116 1.16 5.66 -9.16
CA CYS A 116 0.10 6.66 -9.19
C CYS A 116 0.61 8.03 -9.67
N PRO A 117 1.18 8.15 -10.88
CA PRO A 117 1.74 9.41 -11.35
C PRO A 117 0.72 10.56 -11.41
N GLN A 118 -0.58 10.26 -11.45
CA GLN A 118 -1.64 11.25 -11.32
C GLN A 118 -1.69 11.98 -9.95
N TYR A 119 -0.89 11.52 -8.98
CA TYR A 119 -0.83 12.00 -7.60
C TYR A 119 0.54 12.60 -7.24
N GLU A 120 1.42 12.74 -8.23
CA GLU A 120 2.67 13.48 -8.11
C GLU A 120 2.37 14.94 -7.77
N ILE A 121 3.12 15.52 -6.83
CA ILE A 121 2.86 16.85 -6.23
C ILE A 121 3.63 17.94 -6.98
#